data_AF-A0A0A0NM60-F1
#
_entry.id   AF-A0A0A0NM60-F1
#
_cell.length_a   1.000
_cell.length_b   1.000
_cell.length_c   1.000
_cell.angle_alpha   90.00
_cell.angle_beta   90.00
_cell.angle_gamma   90.00
#
_symmetry.space_group_name_H-M   'P 1'
#
loop_
_entity.id
_entity.type
_entity.pdbx_description
1 polymer ?
#
loop_
_entity_poly.entity_id
_entity_poly.type
_entity_poly.pdbx_seq_one_letter_code
_entity_poly.pdbx_strand_id
1 'polypeptide(L)'
;MAATATLALALGGAAFAAPAAQAAPTTSGSLVHEDGELWYKAAAGQKNNLTVSEQIVSRGEFESYYVLTFRDQGDITIDPEAANWDECTYPTAGDHTVAQCAVEIPQNSDDSDNFDVDLGDGDDTAKIDPDGSAYAGIHGGAGNDVLQGSAAPTFYGEDGNDKIDGGGGVMGFGAYGGDGDDTITNCAQECHGDAGNDTITGGSEDNVLRGGTGKDILRGGKGADAIYGDQGDDTLYGEDGDDTIYGNSGNDVLWGGQGNDTLSGGPGSNEVHQD
;
A
#
# COMPACT_ATOMS: atom_id res chain seq x y z
N MET A 1 9.25 -15.61 66.70
CA MET A 1 9.78 -16.95 67.04
C MET A 1 9.42 -17.92 65.92
N ALA A 2 10.42 -18.39 65.18
CA ALA A 2 10.54 -19.71 64.52
C ALA A 2 11.62 -19.59 63.42
N ALA A 3 12.58 -20.49 63.45
CA ALA A 3 13.90 -20.37 62.83
C ALA A 3 13.93 -20.77 61.34
N THR A 4 14.76 -20.08 60.58
CA THR A 4 15.24 -20.49 59.26
C THR A 4 16.28 -21.61 59.42
N ALA A 5 16.04 -22.76 58.79
CA ALA A 5 17.05 -23.79 58.60
C ALA A 5 17.82 -23.50 57.30
N THR A 6 19.10 -23.15 57.43
CA THR A 6 20.00 -22.91 56.31
C THR A 6 20.65 -24.23 55.90
N LEU A 7 20.32 -24.73 54.70
CA LEU A 7 21.12 -25.75 54.03
C LEU A 7 22.13 -25.02 53.14
N ALA A 8 23.35 -24.81 53.65
CA ALA A 8 24.45 -24.26 52.87
C ALA A 8 25.16 -25.40 52.13
N LEU A 9 24.95 -25.49 50.82
CA LEU A 9 25.85 -26.21 49.92
C LEU A 9 26.72 -25.17 49.22
N ALA A 10 27.90 -24.91 49.77
CA ALA A 10 28.92 -24.08 49.16
C ALA A 10 29.64 -24.89 48.06
N LEU A 11 29.34 -24.57 46.81
CA LEU A 11 30.18 -24.89 45.66
C LEU A 11 30.53 -23.58 44.96
N GLY A 12 31.80 -23.49 44.53
CA GLY A 12 32.53 -22.29 44.15
C GLY A 12 31.76 -21.27 43.34
N GLY A 13 31.92 -20.00 43.74
CA GLY A 13 31.27 -18.86 43.15
C GLY A 13 31.60 -18.66 41.68
N ALA A 14 30.55 -18.74 40.87
CA ALA A 14 30.28 -17.75 39.84
C ALA A 14 28.75 -17.61 39.81
N ALA A 15 28.23 -16.58 40.48
CA ALA A 15 26.84 -16.19 40.30
C ALA A 15 26.73 -15.63 38.88
N PHE A 16 26.32 -16.46 37.93
CA PHE A 16 25.82 -15.98 36.65
C PHE A 16 24.47 -15.30 36.92
N ALA A 17 24.50 -14.01 37.24
CA ALA A 17 23.34 -13.17 37.06
C ALA A 17 23.08 -13.13 35.55
N ALA A 18 22.04 -13.84 35.10
CA ALA A 18 21.50 -13.59 33.77
C ALA A 18 21.15 -12.09 33.73
N PRO A 19 21.63 -11.32 32.73
CA PRO A 19 21.17 -9.95 32.58
C PRO A 19 19.64 -10.03 32.47
N ALA A 20 18.94 -9.17 33.21
CA ALA A 20 17.53 -8.95 32.94
C ALA A 20 17.45 -8.63 31.44
N ALA A 21 16.74 -9.46 30.69
CA ALA A 21 16.43 -9.12 29.31
C ALA A 21 15.66 -7.80 29.40
N GLN A 22 16.36 -6.70 29.12
CA GLN A 22 15.73 -5.42 28.87
C GLN A 22 14.77 -5.73 27.72
N ALA A 23 13.46 -5.62 27.97
CA ALA A 23 12.50 -5.69 26.88
C ALA A 23 13.01 -4.74 25.79
N ALA A 24 13.15 -5.24 24.57
CA ALA A 24 13.48 -4.37 23.44
C ALA A 24 12.51 -3.18 23.51
N PRO A 25 12.97 -1.94 23.27
CA PRO A 25 12.05 -0.82 23.19
C PRO A 25 10.95 -1.21 22.22
N THR A 26 9.71 -1.15 22.68
CA THR A 26 8.55 -1.31 21.80
C THR A 26 8.63 -0.15 20.82
N THR A 27 9.06 -0.45 19.60
CA THR A 27 8.94 0.46 18.48
C THR A 27 7.44 0.62 18.21
N SER A 28 7.03 1.86 18.00
CA SER A 28 5.62 2.27 17.86
C SER A 28 5.53 3.15 16.64
N GLY A 29 4.49 2.97 15.83
CA GLY A 29 4.21 3.86 14.71
C GLY A 29 4.02 5.30 15.20
N SER A 30 4.13 6.26 14.30
CA SER A 30 4.03 7.68 14.64
C SER A 30 3.23 8.45 13.61
N LEU A 31 2.35 9.34 14.07
CA LEU A 31 1.76 10.39 13.27
C LEU A 31 2.62 11.64 13.38
N VAL A 32 3.12 12.11 12.24
CA VAL A 32 4.03 13.26 12.14
C VAL A 32 3.51 14.25 11.11
N HIS A 33 3.77 15.54 11.33
CA HIS A 33 3.55 16.57 10.32
C HIS A 33 4.90 16.87 9.68
N GLU A 34 5.09 16.54 8.41
CA GLU A 34 6.36 16.71 7.71
C GLU A 34 6.10 17.28 6.32
N ASP A 35 6.92 18.25 5.92
CA ASP A 35 6.83 18.94 4.63
C ASP A 35 5.46 19.55 4.26
N GLY A 36 4.59 19.76 5.25
CA GLY A 36 3.26 20.36 5.09
C GLY A 36 2.12 19.35 5.10
N GLU A 37 2.42 18.07 5.25
CA GLU A 37 1.49 16.95 5.15
C GLU A 37 1.50 16.09 6.42
N LEU A 38 0.38 15.39 6.65
CA LEU A 38 0.24 14.42 7.73
C LEU A 38 0.74 13.06 7.27
N TRP A 39 1.70 12.48 8.00
CA TRP A 39 2.24 11.16 7.72
C TRP A 39 1.95 10.20 8.87
N TYR A 40 1.48 8.98 8.56
CA TYR A 40 1.70 7.82 9.41
C TYR A 40 3.03 7.17 9.00
N LYS A 41 3.94 7.00 9.97
CA LYS A 41 5.21 6.29 9.78
C LYS A 41 5.28 5.10 10.71
N ALA A 42 5.34 3.91 10.15
CA ALA A 42 5.56 2.69 10.89
C ALA A 42 6.92 2.67 11.57
N ALA A 43 7.03 1.83 12.59
CA ALA A 43 8.25 1.66 13.33
C ALA A 43 9.03 0.45 12.79
N ALA A 44 10.35 0.56 12.72
CA ALA A 44 11.16 -0.53 12.21
C ALA A 44 10.93 -1.87 12.97
N GLY A 45 10.78 -2.96 12.22
CA GLY A 45 10.53 -4.32 12.69
C GLY A 45 9.14 -4.57 13.27
N GLN A 46 8.22 -3.61 13.16
CA GLN A 46 6.83 -3.76 13.57
C GLN A 46 6.02 -4.33 12.41
N LYS A 47 5.31 -5.43 12.63
CA LYS A 47 4.30 -5.90 11.67
C LYS A 47 3.02 -5.09 11.85
N ASN A 48 2.71 -4.21 10.92
CA ASN A 48 1.58 -3.29 10.93
C ASN A 48 0.33 -3.91 10.30
N ASN A 49 -0.84 -3.51 10.79
CA ASN A 49 -2.14 -3.81 10.21
C ASN A 49 -3.01 -2.56 10.34
N LEU A 50 -2.60 -1.54 9.58
CA LEU A 50 -3.18 -0.21 9.61
C LEU A 50 -4.53 -0.21 8.89
N THR A 51 -5.52 0.41 9.52
CA THR A 51 -6.77 0.81 8.88
C THR A 51 -6.95 2.31 9.04
N VAL A 52 -7.22 3.01 7.95
CA VAL A 52 -7.53 4.44 7.96
C VAL A 52 -8.96 4.63 7.46
N SER A 53 -9.83 5.14 8.34
CA SER A 53 -11.21 5.51 7.98
C SER A 53 -11.36 7.02 7.88
N GLU A 54 -12.22 7.48 6.99
CA GLU A 54 -12.43 8.89 6.71
C GLU A 54 -13.84 9.35 7.09
N GLN A 55 -13.94 10.57 7.62
CA GLN A 55 -15.21 11.27 7.70
C GLN A 55 -15.04 12.75 7.35
N ILE A 56 -15.84 13.25 6.42
CA ILE A 56 -15.91 14.69 6.15
C ILE A 56 -16.76 15.37 7.23
N VAL A 57 -16.19 16.37 7.90
CA VAL A 57 -16.87 17.18 8.91
C VAL A 57 -16.78 18.66 8.55
N SER A 58 -17.94 19.33 8.47
CA SER A 58 -17.98 20.78 8.33
C SER A 58 -17.93 21.45 9.70
N ARG A 59 -17.00 22.41 9.86
CA ARG A 59 -16.76 23.16 11.11
C ARG A 59 -17.07 24.65 10.98
N GLY A 60 -17.92 25.02 10.03
CA GLY A 60 -18.27 26.40 9.78
C GLY A 60 -19.02 26.53 8.46
N GLU A 61 -19.25 27.76 8.01
CA GLU A 61 -19.93 27.99 6.74
C GLU A 61 -19.03 27.68 5.52
N PHE A 62 -17.71 27.75 5.68
CA PHE A 62 -16.73 27.57 4.59
C PHE A 62 -15.58 26.61 4.94
N GLU A 63 -15.64 25.95 6.10
CA GLU A 63 -14.56 25.11 6.60
C GLU A 63 -15.04 23.66 6.66
N SER A 64 -14.35 22.78 5.93
CA SER A 64 -14.57 21.34 5.96
C SER A 64 -13.25 20.65 6.22
N TYR A 65 -13.30 19.52 6.92
CA TYR A 65 -12.12 18.77 7.35
C TYR A 65 -12.31 17.29 7.01
N TYR A 66 -11.24 16.64 6.58
CA TYR A 66 -11.10 15.20 6.64
C TYR A 66 -10.74 14.82 8.07
N VAL A 67 -11.66 14.16 8.76
CA VAL A 67 -11.39 13.54 10.06
C VAL A 67 -10.95 12.11 9.79
N LEU A 68 -9.64 11.89 9.85
CA LEU A 68 -8.97 10.63 9.59
C LEU A 68 -8.81 9.87 10.91
N THR A 69 -9.19 8.59 10.93
CA THR A 69 -8.98 7.72 12.10
C THR A 69 -8.06 6.58 11.73
N PHE A 70 -6.85 6.63 12.27
CA PHE A 70 -5.81 5.61 12.13
C PHE A 70 -5.98 4.56 13.22
N ARG A 71 -5.97 3.29 12.83
CA ARG A 71 -6.05 2.14 13.72
C ARG A 71 -4.98 1.15 13.36
N ASP A 72 -4.10 0.81 14.28
CA ASP A 72 -3.07 -0.19 14.05
C ASP A 72 -3.08 -1.26 15.16
N GLN A 73 -2.33 -2.34 14.98
CA GLN A 73 -2.11 -3.35 16.01
C GLN A 73 -1.14 -2.86 17.11
N GLY A 74 -0.18 -2.00 16.77
CA GLY A 74 0.75 -1.40 17.72
C GLY A 74 0.23 -0.09 18.31
N ASP A 75 0.95 0.40 19.33
CA ASP A 75 0.75 1.76 19.80
C ASP A 75 1.19 2.75 18.70
N ILE A 76 0.38 3.79 18.51
CA ILE A 76 0.65 4.92 17.64
C ILE A 76 1.03 6.09 18.55
N THR A 77 2.14 6.74 18.24
CA THR A 77 2.57 7.97 18.88
C THR A 77 2.13 9.16 18.05
N ILE A 78 1.91 10.31 18.69
CA ILE A 78 1.52 11.55 18.00
C ILE A 78 2.62 12.58 18.26
N ASP A 79 3.26 13.04 17.19
CA ASP A 79 4.24 14.11 17.26
C ASP A 79 3.57 15.44 17.63
N PRO A 80 4.23 16.32 18.42
CA PRO A 80 3.67 17.62 18.77
C PRO A 80 3.29 18.48 17.57
N GLU A 81 3.97 18.38 16.43
CA GLU A 81 3.62 19.12 15.22
C GLU A 81 2.32 18.58 14.62
N ALA A 82 2.16 17.26 14.51
CA ALA A 82 0.91 16.63 14.08
C ALA A 82 -0.28 16.96 15.01
N ALA A 83 -0.03 17.02 16.32
CA ALA A 83 -1.07 17.44 17.28
C ALA A 83 -1.50 18.90 17.11
N ASN A 84 -0.59 19.78 16.64
CA ASN A 84 -0.83 21.22 16.52
C ASN A 84 -1.38 21.62 15.14
N TRP A 85 -0.86 21.02 14.07
CA TRP A 85 -1.19 21.36 12.69
C TRP A 85 -2.35 20.51 12.16
N ASP A 86 -2.39 19.23 12.50
CA ASP A 86 -3.39 18.26 12.01
C ASP A 86 -4.37 17.82 13.10
N GLU A 87 -4.38 18.51 14.25
CA GLU A 87 -5.25 18.27 15.40
C GLU A 87 -5.25 16.81 15.91
N CYS A 88 -4.15 16.07 15.70
CA CYS A 88 -4.07 14.67 16.08
C CYS A 88 -4.25 14.45 17.59
N THR A 89 -5.13 13.52 17.96
CA THR A 89 -5.46 13.17 19.35
C THR A 89 -5.84 11.71 19.52
N TYR A 90 -5.78 11.22 20.77
CA TYR A 90 -6.32 9.92 21.13
C TYR A 90 -7.80 10.05 21.52
N PRO A 91 -8.74 9.39 20.82
CA PRO A 91 -10.16 9.50 21.12
C PRO A 91 -10.53 8.84 22.46
N THR A 92 -9.76 7.85 22.91
CA THR A 92 -9.97 7.14 24.18
C THR A 92 -8.71 7.20 25.04
N ALA A 93 -8.84 7.67 26.29
CA ALA A 93 -7.70 7.80 27.19
C ALA A 93 -7.08 6.42 27.52
N GLY A 94 -5.78 6.29 27.27
CA GLY A 94 -5.01 5.06 27.53
C GLY A 94 -5.12 4.00 26.43
N ASP A 95 -5.84 4.28 25.35
CA ASP A 95 -5.81 3.49 24.13
C ASP A 95 -5.03 4.27 23.07
N HIS A 96 -3.82 3.79 22.76
CA HIS A 96 -2.94 4.40 21.78
C HIS A 96 -2.89 3.62 20.47
N THR A 97 -3.68 2.56 20.30
CA THR A 97 -3.76 1.84 19.02
C THR A 97 -4.70 2.55 18.04
N VAL A 98 -5.31 3.66 18.47
CA VAL A 98 -6.24 4.47 17.69
C VAL A 98 -5.88 5.94 17.87
N ALA A 99 -5.64 6.63 16.76
CA ALA A 99 -5.43 8.06 16.73
C ALA A 99 -6.37 8.70 15.71
N GLN A 100 -6.81 9.92 15.99
CA GLN A 100 -7.68 10.67 15.10
C GLN A 100 -7.07 12.04 14.82
N CYS A 101 -6.98 12.41 13.56
CA CYS A 101 -6.49 13.69 13.08
C CYS A 101 -7.57 14.39 12.26
N ALA A 102 -7.51 15.71 12.18
CA ALA A 102 -8.38 16.51 11.34
C ALA A 102 -7.54 17.40 10.42
N VAL A 103 -7.52 17.06 9.14
CA VAL A 103 -6.83 17.82 8.10
C VAL A 103 -7.85 18.70 7.39
N GLU A 104 -7.56 19.98 7.23
CA GLU A 104 -8.45 20.92 6.54
C GLU A 104 -8.58 20.52 5.05
N ILE A 105 -9.80 20.58 4.50
CA ILE A 105 -10.05 20.39 3.07
C ILE A 105 -9.76 21.71 2.37
N PRO A 106 -8.66 21.85 1.62
CA PRO A 106 -8.26 23.14 1.09
C PRO A 106 -9.26 23.67 0.06
N GLN A 107 -9.75 24.90 0.22
CA GLN A 107 -10.58 25.52 -0.81
C GLN A 107 -9.72 26.01 -1.98
N ASN A 108 -9.91 25.40 -3.15
CA ASN A 108 -9.20 25.70 -4.41
C ASN A 108 -7.72 25.27 -4.43
N SER A 109 -7.32 24.25 -3.67
CA SER A 109 -6.03 23.58 -3.90
C SER A 109 -6.23 22.45 -4.90
N ASP A 110 -5.44 22.45 -5.96
CA ASP A 110 -5.25 21.34 -6.90
C ASP A 110 -4.16 20.36 -6.43
N ASP A 111 -3.39 20.75 -5.41
CA ASP A 111 -2.39 19.93 -4.72
C ASP A 111 -2.89 19.58 -3.31
N SER A 112 -3.04 18.29 -3.00
CA SER A 112 -2.72 17.69 -1.69
C SER A 112 -3.38 16.30 -1.59
N ASP A 113 -2.57 15.26 -1.77
CA ASP A 113 -2.59 14.17 -0.81
C ASP A 113 -2.82 14.73 0.61
N ASN A 114 -3.90 14.29 1.23
CA ASN A 114 -4.37 14.80 2.51
C ASN A 114 -3.60 14.18 3.67
N PHE A 115 -3.03 13.00 3.44
CA PHE A 115 -2.15 12.31 4.36
C PHE A 115 -1.39 11.24 3.58
N ASP A 116 -0.32 10.75 4.16
CA ASP A 116 0.46 9.66 3.61
C ASP A 116 0.73 8.59 4.66
N VAL A 117 1.08 7.41 4.17
CA VAL A 117 1.38 6.23 4.99
C VAL A 117 2.68 5.62 4.49
N ASP A 118 3.63 5.45 5.39
CA ASP A 118 4.83 4.66 5.23
C ASP A 118 4.75 3.47 6.18
N LEU A 119 4.58 2.25 5.65
CA LEU A 119 4.53 1.01 6.42
C LEU A 119 5.92 0.47 6.79
N GLY A 120 6.99 1.00 6.20
CA GLY A 120 8.36 0.72 6.63
C GLY A 120 8.89 -0.64 6.19
N ASP A 121 9.14 -1.55 7.14
CA ASP A 121 9.73 -2.86 6.87
C ASP A 121 8.92 -4.02 7.46
N GLY A 122 9.02 -5.17 6.80
CA GLY A 122 8.26 -6.37 7.12
C GLY A 122 6.98 -6.48 6.31
N ASP A 123 6.36 -7.67 6.34
CA ASP A 123 5.10 -7.93 5.63
C ASP A 123 3.93 -7.22 6.35
N ASP A 124 3.44 -6.12 5.82
CA ASP A 124 2.46 -5.25 6.46
C ASP A 124 1.12 -5.20 5.71
N THR A 125 0.18 -4.45 6.26
CA THR A 125 -1.14 -4.28 5.67
C THR A 125 -1.66 -2.88 5.92
N ALA A 126 -2.08 -2.19 4.86
CA ALA A 126 -2.86 -0.96 4.94
C ALA A 126 -4.23 -1.15 4.29
N LYS A 127 -5.27 -0.75 5.02
CA LYS A 127 -6.65 -0.72 4.54
C LYS A 127 -7.19 0.70 4.62
N ILE A 128 -7.36 1.32 3.48
CA ILE A 128 -7.92 2.66 3.36
C ILE A 128 -9.41 2.53 3.06
N ASP A 129 -10.21 3.42 3.64
CA ASP A 129 -11.65 3.46 3.48
C ASP A 129 -12.05 3.36 1.99
N PRO A 130 -12.84 2.35 1.58
CA PRO A 130 -13.25 2.20 0.19
C PRO A 130 -14.18 3.32 -0.29
N ASP A 131 -14.85 4.01 0.62
CA ASP A 131 -15.67 5.19 0.33
C ASP A 131 -14.91 6.51 0.58
N GLY A 132 -13.62 6.41 0.92
CA GLY A 132 -12.74 7.55 1.18
C GLY A 132 -12.53 8.40 -0.08
N SER A 133 -12.49 9.71 0.14
CA SER A 133 -12.29 10.73 -0.88
C SER A 133 -11.01 11.54 -0.69
N ALA A 134 -10.33 11.34 0.45
CA ALA A 134 -9.00 11.87 0.70
C ALA A 134 -7.99 11.18 -0.23
N TYR A 135 -7.16 11.99 -0.87
CA TYR A 135 -6.01 11.50 -1.61
C TYR A 135 -4.91 11.14 -0.62
N ALA A 136 -4.14 10.09 -0.91
CA ALA A 136 -3.04 9.66 -0.06
C ALA A 136 -2.02 8.84 -0.86
N GLY A 137 -0.73 9.03 -0.59
CA GLY A 137 0.32 8.10 -0.94
C GLY A 137 0.45 7.03 0.14
N ILE A 138 0.26 5.76 -0.23
CA ILE A 138 0.45 4.62 0.67
C ILE A 138 1.63 3.80 0.16
N HIS A 139 2.68 3.76 0.96
CA HIS A 139 3.93 3.07 0.72
C HIS A 139 3.99 1.80 1.57
N GLY A 140 4.10 0.64 0.92
CA GLY A 140 4.34 -0.66 1.55
C GLY A 140 5.72 -0.74 2.17
N GLY A 141 6.73 -0.33 1.40
CA GLY A 141 8.11 -0.34 1.87
C GLY A 141 8.77 -1.67 1.56
N ALA A 142 9.54 -2.20 2.50
CA ALA A 142 10.22 -3.48 2.30
C ALA A 142 9.45 -4.64 2.93
N GLY A 143 8.93 -5.58 2.16
CA GLY A 143 8.15 -6.69 2.67
C GLY A 143 7.16 -7.20 1.63
N ASN A 144 6.41 -8.26 1.96
CA ASN A 144 5.28 -8.64 1.13
C ASN A 144 4.01 -8.04 1.74
N ASP A 145 3.61 -6.90 1.20
CA ASP A 145 2.58 -6.04 1.76
C ASP A 145 1.20 -6.30 1.17
N VAL A 146 0.18 -5.86 1.90
CA VAL A 146 -1.21 -5.90 1.42
C VAL A 146 -1.80 -4.49 1.51
N LEU A 147 -1.95 -3.86 0.35
CA LEU A 147 -2.51 -2.52 0.22
C LEU A 147 -3.92 -2.62 -0.38
N GLN A 148 -4.91 -2.10 0.32
CA GLN A 148 -6.32 -2.18 -0.10
C GLN A 148 -7.05 -0.87 0.11
N GLY A 149 -7.81 -0.42 -0.88
CA GLY A 149 -8.64 0.77 -0.77
C GLY A 149 -9.43 1.08 -2.04
N SER A 150 -9.83 2.35 -2.16
CA SER A 150 -10.54 2.85 -3.34
C SER A 150 -9.58 3.20 -4.49
N ALA A 151 -10.08 3.82 -5.54
CA ALA A 151 -9.27 4.42 -6.60
C ALA A 151 -8.60 5.75 -6.19
N ALA A 152 -9.00 6.34 -5.05
CA ALA A 152 -8.50 7.64 -4.61
C ALA A 152 -7.01 7.62 -4.18
N PRO A 153 -6.54 6.69 -3.34
CA PRO A 153 -5.12 6.67 -2.98
C PRO A 153 -4.23 6.26 -4.16
N THR A 154 -2.97 6.64 -4.08
CA THR A 154 -1.88 6.03 -4.85
C THR A 154 -1.19 5.01 -3.96
N PHE A 155 -1.03 3.79 -4.48
CA PHE A 155 -0.40 2.66 -3.82
C PHE A 155 0.95 2.35 -4.45
N TYR A 156 1.96 2.24 -3.59
CA TYR A 156 3.32 1.82 -3.94
C TYR A 156 3.64 0.59 -3.08
N GLY A 157 3.81 -0.58 -3.72
CA GLY A 157 4.28 -1.79 -3.03
C GLY A 157 5.72 -1.63 -2.56
N GLU A 158 6.59 -1.23 -3.50
CA GLU A 158 8.03 -1.03 -3.33
C GLU A 158 8.82 -2.34 -3.35
N ASP A 159 9.46 -2.78 -2.26
CA ASP A 159 10.34 -3.95 -2.26
C ASP A 159 9.57 -5.18 -1.74
N GLY A 160 9.35 -6.19 -2.57
CA GLY A 160 8.81 -7.50 -2.19
C GLY A 160 7.64 -7.93 -3.06
N ASN A 161 6.99 -9.04 -2.70
CA ASN A 161 5.87 -9.57 -3.49
C ASN A 161 4.55 -9.10 -2.90
N ASP A 162 4.05 -7.99 -3.42
CA ASP A 162 2.95 -7.25 -2.85
C ASP A 162 1.60 -7.64 -3.41
N LYS A 163 0.57 -7.34 -2.63
CA LYS A 163 -0.82 -7.47 -3.05
C LYS A 163 -1.52 -6.13 -2.96
N ILE A 164 -1.88 -5.60 -4.11
CA ILE A 164 -2.53 -4.30 -4.26
C ILE A 164 -3.96 -4.49 -4.80
N ASP A 165 -4.94 -3.96 -4.07
CA ASP A 165 -6.37 -3.97 -4.44
C ASP A 165 -6.94 -2.55 -4.41
N GLY A 166 -7.02 -1.91 -5.57
CA GLY A 166 -7.35 -0.50 -5.73
C GLY A 166 -6.16 0.33 -6.24
N GLY A 167 -6.15 1.61 -5.91
CA GLY A 167 -5.10 2.54 -6.33
C GLY A 167 -5.43 3.24 -7.66
N GLY A 168 -5.09 4.53 -7.73
CA GLY A 168 -5.41 5.36 -8.90
C GLY A 168 -5.09 6.84 -8.74
N GLY A 169 -4.95 7.37 -7.53
CA GLY A 169 -4.61 8.79 -7.34
C GLY A 169 -5.60 9.77 -8.01
N VAL A 170 -5.19 11.03 -8.09
CA VAL A 170 -6.02 12.13 -8.64
C VAL A 170 -6.31 11.98 -10.15
N MET A 171 -5.47 11.24 -10.87
CA MET A 171 -5.50 11.17 -12.34
C MET A 171 -5.70 9.76 -12.91
N GLY A 172 -5.96 8.76 -12.06
CA GLY A 172 -6.08 7.36 -12.47
C GLY A 172 -4.74 6.60 -12.52
N PHE A 173 -3.62 7.23 -12.18
CA PHE A 173 -2.30 6.61 -12.00
C PHE A 173 -2.08 6.25 -10.54
N GLY A 174 -1.87 4.98 -10.21
CA GLY A 174 -1.45 4.73 -8.84
C GLY A 174 -1.59 3.35 -8.25
N ALA A 175 -1.40 2.28 -9.02
CA ALA A 175 -0.92 1.04 -8.42
C ALA A 175 0.44 0.73 -9.03
N TYR A 176 1.49 0.82 -8.23
CA TYR A 176 2.85 0.44 -8.57
C TYR A 176 3.25 -0.74 -7.69
N GLY A 177 3.58 -1.86 -8.32
CA GLY A 177 4.09 -3.06 -7.65
C GLY A 177 5.46 -2.78 -7.06
N GLY A 178 6.47 -2.70 -7.92
CA GLY A 178 7.84 -2.36 -7.54
C GLY A 178 8.79 -3.49 -7.83
N ASP A 179 9.71 -3.79 -6.93
CA ASP A 179 10.64 -4.90 -7.02
C ASP A 179 10.03 -6.17 -6.40
N GLY A 180 9.63 -7.15 -7.18
CA GLY A 180 9.13 -8.45 -6.71
C GLY A 180 8.05 -9.02 -7.61
N ASP A 181 7.52 -10.19 -7.27
CA ASP A 181 6.41 -10.78 -8.04
C ASP A 181 5.06 -10.32 -7.44
N ASP A 182 4.45 -9.31 -8.03
CA ASP A 182 3.32 -8.59 -7.46
C ASP A 182 1.96 -9.09 -7.97
N THR A 183 0.91 -8.81 -7.19
CA THR A 183 -0.48 -9.03 -7.59
C THR A 183 -1.28 -7.74 -7.45
N ILE A 184 -1.69 -7.18 -8.58
CA ILE A 184 -2.45 -5.93 -8.65
C ILE A 184 -3.84 -6.20 -9.22
N THR A 185 -4.87 -5.74 -8.51
CA THR A 185 -6.27 -5.90 -8.92
C THR A 185 -7.06 -4.62 -8.69
N ASN A 186 -8.09 -4.38 -9.51
CA ASN A 186 -9.05 -3.27 -9.35
C ASN A 186 -8.40 -1.87 -9.30
N CYS A 187 -7.22 -1.72 -9.89
CA CYS A 187 -6.60 -0.42 -10.10
C CYS A 187 -7.45 0.43 -11.07
N ALA A 188 -7.33 1.76 -10.96
CA ALA A 188 -8.25 2.70 -11.59
C ALA A 188 -8.10 2.76 -13.12
N GLN A 189 -7.09 3.48 -13.63
CA GLN A 189 -6.82 3.57 -15.07
C GLN A 189 -5.49 2.92 -15.40
N GLU A 190 -4.39 3.31 -14.73
CA GLU A 190 -3.05 2.78 -15.03
C GLU A 190 -2.45 2.00 -13.86
N CYS A 191 -1.84 0.86 -14.19
CA CYS A 191 -1.26 -0.08 -13.23
C CYS A 191 0.09 -0.60 -13.75
N HIS A 192 1.05 -0.70 -12.84
CA HIS A 192 2.44 -1.02 -13.14
C HIS A 192 2.90 -2.19 -12.25
N GLY A 193 3.34 -3.30 -12.85
CA GLY A 193 4.01 -4.38 -12.13
C GLY A 193 5.45 -4.00 -11.77
N ASP A 194 6.13 -3.35 -12.71
CA ASP A 194 7.53 -2.91 -12.61
C ASP A 194 8.52 -4.08 -12.72
N ALA A 195 9.10 -4.59 -11.64
CA ALA A 195 10.20 -5.55 -11.71
C ALA A 195 9.89 -6.88 -11.03
N GLY A 196 9.48 -7.88 -11.80
CA GLY A 196 9.32 -9.25 -11.36
C GLY A 196 8.29 -9.95 -12.23
N ASN A 197 7.77 -11.10 -11.81
CA ASN A 197 6.75 -11.82 -12.59
C ASN A 197 5.37 -11.47 -12.05
N ASP A 198 4.78 -10.43 -12.61
CA ASP A 198 3.62 -9.78 -12.02
C ASP A 198 2.31 -10.35 -12.54
N THR A 199 1.27 -10.25 -11.72
CA THR A 199 -0.11 -10.55 -12.11
C THR A 199 -0.97 -9.31 -11.94
N ILE A 200 -1.41 -8.74 -13.07
CA ILE A 200 -2.21 -7.52 -13.09
C ILE A 200 -3.57 -7.83 -13.71
N THR A 201 -4.63 -7.47 -13.00
CA THR A 201 -6.00 -7.54 -13.52
C THR A 201 -6.65 -6.17 -13.41
N GLY A 202 -7.01 -5.62 -14.58
CA GLY A 202 -7.79 -4.40 -14.70
C GLY A 202 -9.23 -4.59 -14.21
N GLY A 203 -10.07 -3.62 -14.57
CA GLY A 203 -11.42 -3.47 -14.05
C GLY A 203 -12.48 -3.60 -15.15
N SER A 204 -13.49 -2.74 -15.04
CA SER A 204 -14.55 -2.62 -16.04
C SER A 204 -14.48 -1.32 -16.84
N GLU A 205 -13.42 -0.56 -16.65
CA GLU A 205 -13.13 0.71 -17.31
C GLU A 205 -11.94 0.51 -18.26
N ASP A 206 -11.72 1.45 -19.17
CA ASP A 206 -10.57 1.42 -20.06
C ASP A 206 -9.27 1.54 -19.24
N ASN A 207 -8.44 0.49 -19.26
CA ASN A 207 -7.23 0.40 -18.47
C ASN A 207 -5.95 0.52 -19.31
N VAL A 208 -4.87 0.95 -18.67
CA VAL A 208 -3.49 0.92 -19.16
C VAL A 208 -2.69 0.01 -18.24
N LEU A 209 -2.31 -1.16 -18.72
CA LEU A 209 -1.60 -2.17 -17.91
C LEU A 209 -0.16 -2.31 -18.41
N ARG A 210 0.82 -2.24 -17.50
CA ARG A 210 2.25 -2.44 -17.81
C ARG A 210 2.83 -3.54 -16.92
N GLY A 211 3.36 -4.59 -17.53
CA GLY A 211 4.02 -5.69 -16.84
C GLY A 211 5.36 -5.20 -16.28
N GLY A 212 6.25 -4.79 -17.18
CA GLY A 212 7.53 -4.20 -16.81
C GLY A 212 8.66 -5.14 -17.19
N THR A 213 9.39 -5.69 -16.23
CA THR A 213 10.42 -6.70 -16.48
C THR A 213 10.07 -8.01 -15.79
N GLY A 214 10.00 -9.11 -16.53
CA GLY A 214 9.85 -10.43 -15.94
C GLY A 214 9.07 -11.37 -16.84
N LYS A 215 8.02 -12.00 -16.31
CA LYS A 215 7.14 -12.91 -17.07
C LYS A 215 5.74 -12.69 -16.56
N ASP A 216 5.07 -11.74 -17.17
CA ASP A 216 3.91 -11.13 -16.55
C ASP A 216 2.62 -11.74 -17.08
N ILE A 217 1.57 -11.65 -16.27
CA ILE A 217 0.22 -12.05 -16.62
C ILE A 217 -0.68 -10.84 -16.48
N LEU A 218 -1.11 -10.27 -17.61
CA LEU A 218 -1.95 -9.08 -17.64
C LEU A 218 -3.33 -9.43 -18.22
N ARG A 219 -4.38 -8.94 -17.56
CA ARG A 219 -5.78 -9.09 -17.97
C ARG A 219 -6.46 -7.72 -18.00
N GLY A 220 -6.88 -7.26 -19.17
CA GLY A 220 -7.60 -5.99 -19.34
C GLY A 220 -8.93 -5.98 -18.61
N GLY A 221 -9.76 -6.99 -18.89
CA GLY A 221 -11.04 -7.17 -18.22
C GLY A 221 -12.18 -6.73 -19.12
N LYS A 222 -12.85 -5.63 -18.79
CA LYS A 222 -13.77 -5.00 -19.74
C LYS A 222 -13.31 -3.58 -20.00
N GLY A 223 -13.51 -3.11 -21.22
CA GLY A 223 -13.11 -1.75 -21.60
C GLY A 223 -12.31 -1.81 -22.87
N ALA A 224 -11.94 -0.67 -23.43
CA ALA A 224 -10.94 -0.61 -24.48
C ALA A 224 -9.55 -0.48 -23.83
N ASP A 225 -8.89 -1.59 -23.59
CA ASP A 225 -7.69 -1.65 -22.77
C ASP A 225 -6.41 -1.47 -23.60
N ALA A 226 -5.38 -0.89 -22.98
CA ALA A 226 -4.03 -0.78 -23.53
C ALA A 226 -3.06 -1.58 -22.66
N ILE A 227 -2.63 -2.74 -23.17
CA ILE A 227 -1.86 -3.73 -22.42
C ILE A 227 -0.43 -3.80 -22.99
N TYR A 228 0.57 -3.67 -22.12
CA TYR A 228 1.99 -3.70 -22.46
C TYR A 228 2.70 -4.76 -21.60
N GLY A 229 3.21 -5.83 -22.21
CA GLY A 229 4.05 -6.82 -21.50
C GLY A 229 5.45 -6.28 -21.17
N ASP A 230 5.98 -5.41 -22.04
CA ASP A 230 7.29 -4.79 -21.92
C ASP A 230 8.48 -5.75 -22.10
N GLN A 231 9.22 -6.11 -21.05
CA GLN A 231 10.36 -7.01 -21.14
C GLN A 231 10.02 -8.34 -20.48
N GLY A 232 9.87 -9.40 -21.26
CA GLY A 232 9.52 -10.67 -20.64
C GLY A 232 9.05 -11.71 -21.62
N ASP A 233 8.82 -12.92 -21.13
CA ASP A 233 7.97 -13.86 -21.88
C ASP A 233 6.58 -13.76 -21.27
N ASP A 234 5.74 -12.88 -21.82
CA ASP A 234 4.50 -12.43 -21.15
C ASP A 234 3.25 -13.15 -21.66
N THR A 235 2.21 -13.16 -20.83
CA THR A 235 0.88 -13.66 -21.20
C THR A 235 -0.16 -12.57 -21.02
N LEU A 236 -0.70 -12.09 -22.13
CA LEU A 236 -1.55 -10.90 -22.18
C LEU A 236 -2.95 -11.25 -22.68
N TYR A 237 -3.98 -10.77 -21.97
CA TYR A 237 -5.39 -10.99 -22.29
C TYR A 237 -6.12 -9.64 -22.34
N GLY A 238 -6.69 -9.27 -23.50
CA GLY A 238 -7.58 -8.11 -23.62
C GLY A 238 -8.91 -8.35 -22.91
N GLU A 239 -9.53 -9.49 -23.21
CA GLU A 239 -10.83 -9.93 -22.68
C GLU A 239 -12.03 -9.28 -23.42
N ASP A 240 -12.88 -8.47 -22.79
CA ASP A 240 -14.07 -7.88 -23.43
C ASP A 240 -13.81 -6.41 -23.85
N GLY A 241 -13.77 -6.09 -25.14
CA GLY A 241 -13.66 -4.71 -25.63
C GLY A 241 -12.83 -4.57 -26.90
N ASP A 242 -12.59 -3.34 -27.34
CA ASP A 242 -11.71 -3.10 -28.50
C ASP A 242 -10.30 -2.76 -27.97
N ASP A 243 -9.45 -3.78 -27.83
CA ASP A 243 -8.21 -3.68 -27.07
C ASP A 243 -6.98 -3.38 -27.93
N THR A 244 -5.93 -2.86 -27.30
CA THR A 244 -4.60 -2.70 -27.88
C THR A 244 -3.57 -3.42 -27.02
N ILE A 245 -2.92 -4.45 -27.57
CA ILE A 245 -2.03 -5.33 -26.82
C ILE A 245 -0.65 -5.38 -27.48
N TYR A 246 0.38 -5.03 -26.71
CA TYR A 246 1.78 -5.06 -27.10
C TYR A 246 2.56 -6.01 -26.20
N GLY A 247 3.07 -7.12 -26.76
CA GLY A 247 4.01 -8.00 -26.06
C GLY A 247 5.38 -7.35 -25.84
N ASN A 248 5.75 -6.43 -26.74
CA ASN A 248 7.06 -5.80 -26.76
C ASN A 248 8.19 -6.82 -26.92
N SER A 249 9.05 -7.07 -25.93
CA SER A 249 10.27 -7.88 -26.12
C SER A 249 10.22 -9.20 -25.37
N GLY A 250 10.42 -10.29 -26.10
CA GLY A 250 10.53 -11.65 -25.57
C GLY A 250 9.57 -12.58 -26.31
N ASN A 251 9.21 -13.72 -25.73
CA ASN A 251 8.33 -14.70 -26.39
C ASN A 251 6.95 -14.67 -25.73
N ASP A 252 6.05 -13.93 -26.34
CA ASP A 252 4.78 -13.55 -25.72
C ASP A 252 3.62 -14.37 -26.26
N VAL A 253 2.59 -14.50 -25.42
CA VAL A 253 1.29 -15.07 -25.77
C VAL A 253 0.22 -14.00 -25.59
N LEU A 254 -0.40 -13.58 -26.69
CA LEU A 254 -1.40 -12.52 -26.71
C LEU A 254 -2.77 -13.08 -27.11
N TRP A 255 -3.80 -12.74 -26.33
CA TRP A 255 -5.20 -13.04 -26.61
C TRP A 255 -5.99 -11.74 -26.63
N GLY A 256 -6.57 -11.38 -27.78
CA GLY A 256 -7.42 -10.18 -27.92
C GLY A 256 -8.70 -10.36 -27.12
N GLY A 257 -9.47 -11.40 -27.47
CA GLY A 257 -10.76 -11.66 -26.85
C GLY A 257 -11.91 -11.14 -27.70
N GLN A 258 -12.97 -10.67 -27.06
CA GLN A 258 -14.17 -10.19 -27.73
C GLN A 258 -14.03 -8.73 -28.15
N GLY A 259 -13.85 -8.48 -29.44
CA GLY A 259 -13.93 -7.14 -30.01
C GLY A 259 -13.02 -6.98 -31.21
N ASN A 260 -12.72 -5.74 -31.57
CA ASN A 260 -11.81 -5.41 -32.67
C ASN A 260 -10.45 -5.01 -32.13
N ASP A 261 -9.63 -6.01 -31.82
CA ASP A 261 -8.39 -5.75 -31.11
C ASP A 261 -7.21 -5.52 -32.07
N THR A 262 -6.21 -4.81 -31.55
CA THR A 262 -4.92 -4.56 -32.20
C THR A 262 -3.81 -5.23 -31.41
N LEU A 263 -3.26 -6.33 -31.94
CA LEU A 263 -2.23 -7.12 -31.26
C LEU A 263 -0.88 -7.01 -31.98
N SER A 264 0.19 -6.82 -31.21
CA SER A 264 1.57 -6.86 -31.70
C SER A 264 2.51 -7.46 -30.66
N GLY A 265 2.99 -8.68 -30.90
CA GLY A 265 3.98 -9.32 -30.01
C GLY A 265 5.41 -8.73 -30.09
N GLY A 266 5.71 -7.83 -31.02
CA GLY A 266 7.07 -7.25 -31.11
C GLY A 266 8.20 -8.26 -31.44
N PRO A 267 9.46 -7.99 -31.08
CA PRO A 267 10.58 -8.91 -31.32
C PRO A 267 10.50 -10.19 -30.48
N GLY A 268 10.62 -11.35 -31.14
CA GLY A 268 10.69 -12.66 -30.49
C GLY A 268 9.85 -13.71 -31.21
N SER A 269 9.59 -14.84 -30.55
CA SER A 269 8.73 -15.90 -31.06
C SER A 269 7.39 -15.88 -30.35
N ASN A 270 6.40 -15.22 -30.96
CA ASN A 270 5.14 -14.89 -30.29
C ASN A 270 3.95 -15.72 -30.80
N GLU A 271 3.01 -16.00 -29.91
CA GLU A 271 1.69 -16.55 -30.21
C GLU A 271 0.65 -15.44 -30.09
N VAL A 272 -0.17 -15.25 -31.13
CA VAL A 272 -1.12 -14.14 -31.22
C VAL A 272 -2.48 -14.70 -31.64
N HIS A 273 -3.49 -14.46 -30.81
CA HIS A 273 -4.84 -15.02 -30.96
C HIS A 273 -5.90 -13.91 -30.98
N GLN A 274 -6.70 -13.91 -32.04
CA GLN A 274 -7.89 -13.07 -32.20
C GLN A 274 -9.10 -13.98 -32.42
N ASP A 275 -10.18 -13.78 -31.67
CA ASP A 275 -11.44 -14.53 -31.80
C ASP A 275 -12.40 -13.93 -32.85
#